data_AF-A0A5E7Y1Y4-F1
#
_entry.id   AF-A0A5E7Y1Y4-F1
#
_cell.length_a   1.000
_cell.length_b   1.000
_cell.length_c   1.000
_cell.angle_alpha   90.00
_cell.angle_beta   90.00
_cell.angle_gamma   90.00
#
_symmetry.space_group_name_H-M   'P 1'
#
loop_
_entity.id
_entity.type
_entity.pdbx_description
1 polymer ?
#
loop_
_entity_poly.entity_id
_entity_poly.type
_entity_poly.pdbx_seq_one_letter_code
_entity_poly.pdbx_strand_id
1 'polypeptide(L)'
;MNNEKLDSLRQNISDMLVRRGQSPHFADDESLFDSGRLDSASAVNLLLELETIFGVDLADPDFDISQIDSFAEITRLAQSQG
;
A
#
# COMPACT_ATOMS: atom_id res chain seq x y z
N MET A 1 -16.44 4.95 3.76
CA MET A 1 -15.04 4.53 3.94
C MET A 1 -14.59 4.89 5.35
N ASN A 2 -13.84 4.00 6.01
CA ASN A 2 -13.33 4.27 7.35
C ASN A 2 -11.98 4.98 7.24
N ASN A 3 -11.92 6.28 7.56
CA ASN A 3 -10.65 7.03 7.65
C ASN A 3 -9.64 6.30 8.54
N GLU A 4 -10.11 5.62 9.59
CA GLU A 4 -9.28 4.81 10.48
C GLU A 4 -8.48 3.71 9.77
N LYS A 5 -9.04 3.09 8.72
CA LYS A 5 -8.34 2.07 7.94
C LYS A 5 -7.23 2.70 7.07
N LEU A 6 -7.51 3.85 6.47
CA LEU A 6 -6.53 4.58 5.66
C LEU A 6 -5.39 5.14 6.51
N ASP A 7 -5.71 5.66 7.70
CA ASP A 7 -4.70 6.11 8.66
C ASP A 7 -3.80 4.94 9.09
N SER A 8 -4.40 3.77 9.37
CA SER A 8 -3.66 2.55 9.70
C SER A 8 -2.73 2.11 8.57
N LEU A 9 -3.22 2.12 7.33
CA LEU A 9 -2.42 1.81 6.14
C LEU A 9 -1.24 2.77 5.99
N ARG A 10 -1.47 4.08 6.15
CA ARG A 10 -0.42 5.09 6.07
C ARG A 10 0.63 4.89 7.17
N GLN A 11 0.21 4.53 8.39
CA GLN A 11 1.14 4.18 9.46
C GLN A 11 1.96 2.93 9.12
N ASN A 12 1.34 1.87 8.59
CA ASN A 12 2.07 0.65 8.21
C ASN A 12 3.14 0.92 7.15
N ILE A 13 2.81 1.69 6.10
CA ILE A 13 3.78 2.09 5.08
C ILE A 13 4.90 2.95 5.69
N SER A 14 4.56 3.88 6.60
CA SER A 14 5.54 4.69 7.33
C SER A 14 6.50 3.82 8.15
N ASP A 15 5.99 2.79 8.82
CA ASP A 15 6.78 1.84 9.59
C ASP A 15 7.69 0.99 8.70
N MET A 16 7.23 0.58 7.53
CA MET A 16 8.04 -0.15 6.55
C MET A 16 9.23 0.70 6.07
N LEU A 17 9.00 1.99 5.83
CA LEU A 17 10.06 2.95 5.46
C LEU A 17 11.07 3.14 6.59
N VAL A 18 10.61 3.29 7.83
CA VAL A 18 11.48 3.45 9.01
C VAL A 18 12.33 2.20 9.25
N ARG A 19 11.76 1.00 9.09
CA ARG A 19 12.51 -0.27 9.19
C ARG A 19 13.65 -0.37 8.18
N ARG A 20 13.54 0.36 7.06
CA ARG A 20 14.55 0.47 6.01
C ARG A 20 15.52 1.64 6.22
N GLY A 21 15.39 2.38 7.32
CA GLY A 21 16.21 3.56 7.61
C GLY A 21 15.86 4.78 6.76
N GLN A 22 14.67 4.79 6.14
CA GLN A 22 14.18 5.90 5.33
C GLN A 22 13.26 6.82 6.15
N SER A 23 12.96 7.99 5.59
CA SER A 23 11.97 8.90 6.17
C SER A 23 10.59 8.23 6.23
N PRO A 24 9.85 8.32 7.36
CA PRO A 24 8.46 7.88 7.43
C PRO A 24 7.52 8.73 6.57
N HIS A 25 7.98 9.90 6.12
CA HIS A 25 7.16 10.81 5.32
C HIS A 25 7.23 10.47 3.83
N PHE A 26 6.07 10.48 3.18
CA PHE A 26 5.90 10.26 1.75
C PHE A 26 4.62 10.98 1.28
N ALA A 27 4.65 11.50 0.05
CA ALA A 27 3.47 12.08 -0.58
C ALA A 27 2.51 11.00 -1.08
N ASP A 28 1.23 11.33 -1.24
CA ASP A 28 0.21 10.35 -1.64
C ASP A 28 0.48 9.78 -3.04
N ASP A 29 0.96 10.62 -3.95
CA ASP A 29 1.30 10.33 -5.34
C ASP A 29 2.77 9.89 -5.54
N GLU A 30 3.52 9.78 -4.46
CA GLU A 30 4.91 9.34 -4.53
C GLU A 30 4.98 7.84 -4.80
N SER A 31 5.77 7.46 -5.80
CA SER A 31 6.13 6.06 -6.04
C SER A 31 6.91 5.51 -4.85
N LEU A 32 6.46 4.40 -4.29
CA LEU A 32 7.08 3.72 -3.15
C LEU A 32 7.90 2.51 -3.61
N PHE A 33 7.47 1.79 -4.64
CA PHE A 33 8.11 0.56 -5.07
C PHE A 33 9.02 0.78 -6.28
N ASP A 34 8.53 1.45 -7.32
CA ASP A 34 9.32 1.76 -8.53
C ASP A 34 10.46 2.74 -8.20
N SER A 35 10.28 3.62 -7.22
CA SER A 35 11.34 4.49 -6.69
C SER A 35 12.40 3.76 -5.86
N GLY A 36 12.14 2.50 -5.48
CA GLY A 36 13.03 1.66 -4.68
C GLY A 36 13.01 1.96 -3.18
N ARG A 37 12.07 2.78 -2.69
CA ARG A 37 11.90 3.01 -1.24
C ARG A 37 11.49 1.71 -0.53
N LEU A 38 10.49 1.03 -1.07
CA LEU A 38 10.07 -0.29 -0.68
C LEU A 38 10.52 -1.31 -1.75
N ASP A 39 10.77 -2.54 -1.32
CA ASP A 39 11.17 -3.64 -2.18
C ASP A 39 10.02 -4.63 -2.43
N SER A 40 10.28 -5.63 -3.26
CA SER A 40 9.32 -6.69 -3.57
C SER A 40 8.85 -7.47 -2.33
N ALA A 41 9.70 -7.66 -1.30
CA ALA A 41 9.26 -8.29 -0.06
C ALA A 41 8.27 -7.41 0.72
N SER A 42 8.52 -6.10 0.73
CA SER A 42 7.58 -5.11 1.27
C SER A 42 6.26 -5.12 0.50
N ALA A 43 6.31 -5.25 -0.83
CA ALA A 43 5.12 -5.30 -1.68
C ALA A 43 4.24 -6.50 -1.31
N VAL A 44 4.82 -7.69 -1.21
CA VAL A 44 4.09 -8.90 -0.83
C VAL A 44 3.43 -8.75 0.55
N ASN A 45 4.13 -8.20 1.53
CA ASN A 45 3.54 -7.99 2.85
C ASN A 45 2.37 -7.00 2.81
N LEU A 46 2.51 -5.90 2.05
CA LEU A 46 1.45 -4.93 1.86
C LEU A 46 0.23 -5.55 1.19
N LEU A 47 0.42 -6.38 0.16
CA LEU A 47 -0.68 -7.07 -0.52
C LEU A 47 -1.48 -7.96 0.43
N LEU A 48 -0.81 -8.75 1.26
CA LEU A 48 -1.46 -9.61 2.26
C LEU A 48 -2.25 -8.78 3.29
N GLU A 49 -1.72 -7.62 3.70
CA GLU A 49 -2.44 -6.70 4.58
C GLU A 49 -3.67 -6.10 3.89
N LEU A 50 -3.58 -5.74 2.61
CA LEU A 50 -4.71 -5.21 1.84
C LEU A 50 -5.83 -6.25 1.70
N GLU A 51 -5.49 -7.50 1.39
CA GLU A 51 -6.44 -8.61 1.37
C GLU A 51 -7.11 -8.79 2.75
N THR A 52 -6.32 -8.79 3.83
CA THR A 52 -6.82 -9.06 5.19
C THR A 52 -7.66 -7.91 5.77
N ILE A 53 -7.24 -6.65 5.58
CA ILE A 53 -7.84 -5.46 6.23
C ILE A 53 -8.94 -4.84 5.36
N PHE A 54 -8.74 -4.83 4.05
CA PHE A 54 -9.61 -4.17 3.09
C PHE A 54 -10.42 -5.15 2.24
N GLY A 55 -10.09 -6.45 2.25
CA GLY A 55 -10.80 -7.44 1.43
C GLY A 55 -10.45 -7.35 -0.05
N VAL A 56 -9.26 -6.83 -0.38
CA VAL A 56 -8.79 -6.79 -1.76
C VAL A 56 -8.61 -8.22 -2.28
N ASP A 57 -9.32 -8.57 -3.34
CA ASP A 57 -9.12 -9.83 -4.05
C ASP A 57 -7.85 -9.78 -4.90
N LEU A 58 -6.76 -10.37 -4.39
CA LEU A 58 -5.49 -10.49 -5.11
C LEU A 58 -5.52 -11.54 -6.22
N ALA A 59 -6.56 -12.39 -6.26
CA ALA A 59 -6.78 -13.37 -7.31
C ALA A 59 -7.62 -12.81 -8.47
N ASP A 60 -8.07 -11.56 -8.38
CA ASP A 60 -8.75 -10.85 -9.44
C ASP A 60 -7.83 -10.75 -10.68
N PRO A 61 -8.25 -11.21 -11.87
CA PRO A 61 -7.43 -11.15 -13.08
C PRO A 61 -7.16 -9.72 -13.58
N ASP A 62 -7.96 -8.73 -13.15
CA ASP A 62 -7.76 -7.31 -13.45
C ASP A 62 -6.87 -6.61 -12.39
N PHE A 63 -6.50 -7.31 -11.30
CA PHE A 63 -5.55 -6.78 -10.33
C PHE A 63 -4.13 -6.76 -10.91
N ASP A 64 -3.45 -5.61 -10.76
CA ASP A 64 -2.07 -5.42 -11.17
C ASP A 64 -1.24 -4.85 -10.01
N ILE A 65 -0.03 -5.39 -9.81
CA ILE A 65 0.88 -4.96 -8.74
C ILE A 65 1.32 -3.49 -8.89
N SER A 66 1.26 -2.92 -10.10
CA SER A 66 1.49 -1.48 -10.30
C SER A 66 0.46 -0.61 -9.57
N GLN A 67 -0.74 -1.14 -9.26
CA GLN A 67 -1.78 -0.42 -8.52
C GLN A 67 -1.46 -0.25 -7.03
N ILE A 68 -0.33 -0.80 -6.55
CA ILE A 68 0.18 -0.56 -5.20
C ILE A 68 1.42 0.34 -5.17
N ASP A 69 1.81 0.96 -6.29
CA ASP A 69 3.05 1.75 -6.34
C ASP A 69 3.01 3.01 -5.47
N SER A 70 1.85 3.68 -5.41
CA SER A 70 1.65 4.89 -4.60
C SER A 70 0.52 4.74 -3.59
N PHE A 71 0.56 5.52 -2.51
CA PHE A 71 -0.51 5.52 -1.50
C PHE A 71 -1.87 5.93 -2.08
N ALA A 72 -1.88 6.83 -3.06
CA ALA A 72 -3.07 7.23 -3.79
C ALA A 72 -3.68 6.05 -4.57
N GLU A 73 -2.87 5.22 -5.22
CA GLU A 73 -3.35 4.05 -5.95
C GLU A 73 -3.83 2.95 -5.01
N ILE A 74 -3.09 2.67 -3.95
CA ILE A 74 -3.51 1.72 -2.91
C ILE A 74 -4.86 2.16 -2.32
N THR A 75 -5.04 3.46 -2.08
CA THR A 75 -6.30 4.00 -1.58
C THR A 75 -7.44 3.81 -2.58
N ARG A 76 -7.20 4.01 -3.88
CA ARG A 76 -8.21 3.75 -4.93
C ARG A 76 -8.57 2.28 -5.03
N LEU A 77 -7.60 1.38 -4.92
CA LEU A 77 -7.82 -0.06 -4.90
C LEU A 77 -8.66 -0.47 -3.68
N ALA A 78 -8.32 0.05 -2.49
CA ALA A 78 -9.11 -0.17 -1.28
C ALA A 78 -10.53 0.43 -1.36
N GLN A 79 -10.72 1.48 -2.18
CA GLN A 79 -12.02 2.11 -2.44
C GLN A 79 -12.90 1.32 -3.40
N SER A 80 -12.32 0.69 -4.41
CA SER A 80 -13.10 -0.04 -5.43
C SER A 80 -13.73 -1.31 -4.88
N GLN A 81 -13.20 -1.86 -3.79
CA GLN A 81 -13.66 -3.08 -3.14
C GLN A 81 -14.67 -2.84 -1.99
N GLY A 82 -15.25 -1.63 -1.89
CA GLY A 82 -16.12 -1.19 -0.81
C GLY A 82 -17.56 -0.84 -1.21
#